data_AF-A0A956FVQ5-F1
#
_entry.id   AF-A0A956FVQ5-F1
#
_cell.length_a   1.000
_cell.length_b   1.000
_cell.length_c   1.000
_cell.angle_alpha   90.00
_cell.angle_beta   90.00
_cell.angle_gamma   90.00
#
_symmetry.space_group_name_H-M   'P 1'
#
loop_
_entity.id
_entity.type
_entity.pdbx_description
1 polymer ?
#
loop_
_entity_poly.entity_id
_entity_poly.type
_entity_poly.pdbx_seq_one_letter_code
_entity_poly.pdbx_strand_id
1 'polypeptide(L)'
;HVEEQIFPLETWGKDYVASRNPKRGNEPMLWRIVAAEDNTKVDFDPPTMMGASIMMNSGDIVEFQEQQDFTISADDPILVSGYMLGCSATGVGGCPGDPYMVLMVPNEQFQSDYVFLVDSSYDNDFAKLVRPAGAAIDVACMGVVPEDRWTAIGNSTWEWATIDMNPGEAMCKPGTNEATGDEPFGIVVSGQSSAASYAYPGGLALKPINPQ
;
A
#
# COMPACT_ATOMS: atom_id res chain seq x y z
N HIS A 1 -7.92 -15.38 -7.12
CA HIS A 1 -8.33 -14.68 -8.38
C HIS A 1 -7.76 -13.28 -8.27
N VAL A 2 -7.22 -12.70 -9.35
CA VAL A 2 -6.58 -11.37 -9.30
C VAL A 2 -7.27 -10.48 -10.31
N GLU A 3 -7.96 -9.46 -9.83
CA GLU A 3 -8.73 -8.52 -10.64
C GLU A 3 -8.62 -7.13 -10.03
N GLU A 4 -8.33 -6.15 -10.88
CA GLU A 4 -8.21 -4.74 -10.51
C GLU A 4 -8.75 -3.86 -11.63
N GLN A 5 -9.28 -2.69 -11.26
CA GLN A 5 -9.64 -1.65 -12.22
C GLN A 5 -8.51 -0.63 -12.31
N ILE A 6 -7.81 -0.63 -13.45
CA ILE A 6 -6.68 0.28 -13.67
C ILE A 6 -7.13 1.73 -13.60
N PHE A 7 -6.42 2.52 -12.79
CA PHE A 7 -6.67 3.95 -12.66
C PHE A 7 -6.46 4.69 -13.99
N PRO A 8 -7.30 5.68 -14.33
CA PRO A 8 -7.10 6.54 -15.49
C PRO A 8 -5.71 7.19 -15.48
N LEU A 9 -5.10 7.37 -16.66
CA LEU A 9 -3.75 7.96 -16.79
C LEU A 9 -3.64 9.35 -16.15
N GLU A 10 -4.73 10.12 -16.16
CA GLU A 10 -4.82 11.46 -15.53
C GLU A 10 -4.73 11.44 -13.99
N THR A 11 -4.84 10.26 -13.38
CA THR A 11 -4.74 10.05 -11.93
C THR A 11 -3.44 9.37 -11.50
N TRP A 12 -2.55 9.04 -12.45
CA TRP A 12 -1.22 8.54 -12.15
C TRP A 12 -0.37 9.67 -11.57
N GLY A 13 0.37 9.37 -10.52
CA GLY A 13 1.18 10.34 -9.79
C GLY A 13 2.67 10.08 -9.94
N LYS A 14 3.44 10.80 -9.15
CA LYS A 14 4.91 10.75 -9.18
C LYS A 14 5.48 10.21 -7.88
N ASP A 15 4.77 10.36 -6.78
CA ASP A 15 5.23 9.95 -5.46
C ASP A 15 4.33 8.85 -4.89
N TYR A 16 4.95 7.76 -4.41
CA TYR A 16 4.24 6.62 -3.82
C TYR A 16 4.92 6.13 -2.56
N VAL A 17 4.13 5.64 -1.62
CA VAL A 17 4.62 4.81 -0.51
C VAL A 17 4.31 3.34 -0.82
N ALA A 18 5.34 2.56 -1.16
CA ALA A 18 5.26 1.13 -1.41
C ALA A 18 5.26 0.37 -0.08
N SER A 19 4.10 0.39 0.58
CA SER A 19 3.88 -0.28 1.86
C SER A 19 3.38 -1.71 1.65
N ARG A 20 4.19 -2.72 1.96
CA ARG A 20 3.89 -4.14 1.72
C ARG A 20 2.82 -4.69 2.66
N ASN A 21 2.17 -5.79 2.29
CA ASN A 21 1.34 -6.56 3.21
C ASN A 21 2.12 -6.96 4.48
N PRO A 22 1.46 -7.10 5.65
CA PRO A 22 2.06 -7.74 6.81
C PRO A 22 2.76 -9.06 6.47
N LYS A 23 3.93 -9.26 7.07
CA LYS A 23 4.82 -10.38 6.72
C LYS A 23 4.21 -11.73 7.08
N ARG A 24 4.30 -12.68 6.14
CA ARG A 24 3.89 -14.09 6.30
C ARG A 24 5.11 -14.97 6.11
N GLY A 25 5.85 -15.20 7.20
CA GLY A 25 7.18 -15.80 7.11
C GLY A 25 8.14 -14.91 6.34
N ASN A 26 8.86 -15.49 5.37
CA ASN A 26 9.90 -14.81 4.58
C ASN A 26 9.43 -14.41 3.17
N GLU A 27 8.12 -14.36 2.95
CA GLU A 27 7.53 -13.98 1.67
C GLU A 27 7.90 -12.53 1.29
N PRO A 28 8.44 -12.28 0.08
CA PRO A 28 8.55 -10.93 -0.45
C PRO A 28 7.23 -10.45 -1.06
N MET A 29 7.08 -9.14 -1.21
CA MET A 29 6.04 -8.56 -2.06
C MET A 29 6.63 -8.37 -3.46
N LEU A 30 5.87 -8.70 -4.50
CA LEU A 30 6.24 -8.35 -5.87
C LEU A 30 5.67 -6.95 -6.17
N TRP A 31 6.49 -6.11 -6.77
CA TRP A 31 6.15 -4.75 -7.18
C TRP A 31 6.23 -4.65 -8.70
N ARG A 32 5.26 -3.94 -9.29
CA ARG A 32 5.25 -3.59 -10.71
C ARG A 32 5.18 -2.08 -10.85
N ILE A 33 6.02 -1.53 -11.70
CA ILE A 33 6.00 -0.11 -12.08
C ILE A 33 5.80 -0.03 -13.59
N VAL A 34 4.93 0.88 -14.02
CA VAL A 34 4.70 1.21 -15.44
C VAL A 34 4.92 2.71 -15.64
N ALA A 35 5.73 3.09 -16.62
CA ALA A 35 5.98 4.51 -16.93
C ALA A 35 5.03 5.04 -18.00
N ALA A 36 4.53 6.26 -17.80
CA ALA A 36 3.68 6.94 -18.79
C ALA A 36 4.49 7.60 -19.90
N GLU A 37 5.70 8.08 -19.60
CA GLU A 37 6.51 8.93 -20.48
C GLU A 37 7.89 8.34 -20.77
N ASP A 38 8.56 8.88 -21.79
CA ASP A 38 9.92 8.47 -22.16
C ASP A 38 10.95 9.13 -21.24
N ASN A 39 12.00 8.39 -20.88
CA ASN A 39 13.08 8.84 -20.00
C ASN A 39 12.64 9.20 -18.57
N THR A 40 11.57 8.58 -18.07
CA THR A 40 11.14 8.71 -16.67
C THR A 40 12.21 8.14 -15.75
N LYS A 41 12.73 8.97 -14.85
CA LYS A 41 13.62 8.58 -13.77
C LYS A 41 12.79 8.23 -12.54
N VAL A 42 13.02 7.04 -11.98
CA VAL A 42 12.35 6.56 -10.77
C VAL A 42 13.41 6.33 -9.70
N ASP A 43 13.29 7.03 -8.58
CA ASP A 43 14.16 6.93 -7.41
C ASP A 43 13.46 6.15 -6.27
N PHE A 44 14.25 5.43 -5.47
CA PHE A 44 13.79 4.62 -4.35
C PHE A 44 14.49 4.99 -3.05
N ASP A 45 13.72 5.15 -1.96
CA ASP A 45 14.27 5.30 -0.60
C ASP A 45 13.52 4.41 0.41
N PRO A 46 14.21 3.44 1.06
CA PRO A 46 15.60 3.04 0.82
C PRO A 46 15.80 2.40 -0.58
N PRO A 47 17.05 2.30 -1.06
CA PRO A 47 17.34 1.56 -2.30
C PRO A 47 16.76 0.14 -2.27
N THR A 48 16.15 -0.27 -3.37
CA THR A 48 15.55 -1.60 -3.53
C THR A 48 16.54 -2.58 -4.16
N MET A 49 16.11 -3.81 -4.41
CA MET A 49 16.86 -4.76 -5.23
C MET A 49 17.23 -4.23 -6.63
N MET A 50 16.54 -3.20 -7.13
CA MET A 50 16.87 -2.54 -8.39
C MET A 50 17.99 -1.49 -8.26
N GLY A 51 18.43 -1.19 -7.04
CA GLY A 51 19.32 -0.08 -6.73
C GLY A 51 18.55 1.15 -6.23
N ALA A 52 19.23 2.30 -6.22
CA ALA A 52 18.65 3.55 -5.74
C ALA A 52 17.75 4.25 -6.78
N SER A 53 17.92 3.93 -8.08
CA SER A 53 17.16 4.55 -9.15
C SER A 53 17.18 3.71 -10.43
N ILE A 54 16.16 3.86 -11.26
CA ILE A 54 16.06 3.28 -12.61
C ILE A 54 15.61 4.33 -13.63
N MET A 55 15.81 4.03 -14.92
CA MET A 55 15.29 4.81 -16.04
C MET A 55 14.30 3.94 -16.83
N MET A 56 13.17 4.51 -17.21
CA MET A 56 12.09 3.83 -17.93
C MET A 56 11.64 4.68 -19.13
N ASN A 57 11.15 4.02 -20.18
CA ASN A 57 10.47 4.67 -21.30
C ASN A 57 8.96 4.42 -21.25
N SER A 58 8.20 5.12 -22.09
CA SER A 58 6.75 5.02 -22.09
C SER A 58 6.30 3.59 -22.36
N GLY A 59 5.45 3.06 -21.48
CA GLY A 59 4.95 1.69 -21.54
C GLY A 59 5.92 0.61 -21.05
N ASP A 60 7.13 0.97 -20.62
CA ASP A 60 8.03 0.02 -19.97
C ASP A 60 7.40 -0.50 -18.68
N ILE A 61 7.53 -1.81 -18.47
CA ILE A 61 7.08 -2.51 -17.26
C ILE A 61 8.30 -3.08 -16.56
N VAL A 62 8.42 -2.75 -15.29
CA VAL A 62 9.47 -3.28 -14.41
C VAL A 62 8.82 -4.04 -13.27
N GLU A 63 9.33 -5.23 -13.00
CA GLU A 63 8.87 -6.08 -11.90
C GLU A 63 10.04 -6.54 -11.03
N PHE A 64 9.90 -6.40 -9.73
CA PHE A 64 10.91 -6.83 -8.76
C PHE A 64 10.27 -7.22 -7.43
N GLN A 65 10.93 -8.08 -6.69
CA GLN A 65 10.50 -8.48 -5.36
C GLN A 65 11.21 -7.64 -4.30
N GLU A 66 10.54 -7.32 -3.20
CA GLU A 66 11.16 -6.59 -2.10
C GLU A 66 10.61 -7.07 -0.76
N GLN A 67 11.47 -7.11 0.26
CA GLN A 67 11.09 -7.54 1.61
C GLN A 67 10.79 -6.36 2.55
N GLN A 68 11.30 -5.18 2.24
CA GLN A 68 11.11 -3.95 3.00
C GLN A 68 10.07 -3.03 2.36
N ASP A 69 9.56 -2.10 3.16
CA ASP A 69 8.77 -0.95 2.69
C ASP A 69 9.73 0.12 2.14
N PHE A 70 9.29 0.85 1.11
CA PHE A 70 10.08 1.94 0.50
C PHE A 70 9.17 3.02 -0.08
N THR A 71 9.75 4.18 -0.35
CA THR A 71 9.12 5.26 -1.10
C THR A 71 9.65 5.27 -2.53
N ILE A 72 8.81 5.74 -3.44
CA ILE A 72 9.11 5.91 -4.86
C ILE A 72 8.86 7.39 -5.19
N SER A 73 9.81 8.03 -5.86
CA SER A 73 9.63 9.36 -6.45
C SER A 73 10.06 9.31 -7.91
N ALA A 74 9.25 9.87 -8.80
CA ALA A 74 9.52 9.94 -10.23
C ALA A 74 9.45 11.38 -10.74
N ASP A 75 10.16 11.69 -11.81
CA ASP A 75 10.02 12.98 -12.49
C ASP A 75 8.80 13.05 -13.41
N ASP A 76 8.30 11.91 -13.90
CA ASP A 76 7.11 11.77 -14.73
C ASP A 76 6.11 10.74 -14.16
N PRO A 77 4.83 10.76 -14.61
CA PRO A 77 3.78 9.90 -14.06
C PRO A 77 4.09 8.39 -14.23
N ILE A 78 3.86 7.64 -13.16
CA ILE A 78 4.00 6.17 -13.15
C ILE A 78 2.75 5.51 -12.54
N LEU A 79 2.57 4.22 -12.80
CA LEU A 79 1.61 3.38 -12.06
C LEU A 79 2.37 2.34 -11.25
N VAL A 80 2.04 2.25 -9.97
CA VAL A 80 2.65 1.28 -9.05
C VAL A 80 1.60 0.27 -8.59
N SER A 81 1.93 -1.01 -8.71
CA SER A 81 1.09 -2.12 -8.21
C SER A 81 1.90 -3.02 -7.29
N GLY A 82 1.26 -3.45 -6.20
CA GLY A 82 1.80 -4.43 -5.28
C GLY A 82 1.10 -5.77 -5.40
N TYR A 83 1.85 -6.85 -5.25
CA TYR A 83 1.33 -8.22 -5.30
C TYR A 83 1.80 -9.00 -4.09
N MET A 84 0.86 -9.42 -3.26
CA MET A 84 1.12 -10.45 -2.27
C MET A 84 1.16 -11.80 -2.99
N LEU A 85 2.20 -12.59 -2.73
CA LEU A 85 2.33 -13.91 -3.35
C LEU A 85 1.37 -14.92 -2.70
N GLY A 86 1.27 -16.11 -3.29
CA GLY A 86 0.42 -17.16 -2.74
C GLY A 86 1.11 -17.88 -1.58
N CYS A 87 0.32 -18.57 -0.75
CA CYS A 87 0.82 -19.22 0.46
C CYS A 87 2.05 -20.13 0.29
N SER A 88 2.30 -20.70 -0.89
CA SER A 88 3.50 -21.51 -1.17
C SER A 88 4.80 -20.70 -1.10
N ALA A 89 4.75 -19.38 -1.31
CA ALA A 89 5.90 -18.47 -1.22
C ALA A 89 6.28 -18.14 0.25
N THR A 90 5.38 -18.39 1.20
CA THR A 90 5.57 -18.03 2.61
C THR A 90 6.52 -18.95 3.36
N GLY A 91 6.58 -20.23 2.96
CA GLY A 91 7.26 -21.28 3.71
C GLY A 91 6.60 -21.64 5.05
N VAL A 92 5.38 -21.16 5.33
CA VAL A 92 4.63 -21.46 6.56
C VAL A 92 3.45 -22.42 6.30
N GLY A 93 3.05 -23.16 7.34
CA GLY A 93 1.89 -24.05 7.28
C GLY A 93 0.55 -23.30 7.28
N GLY A 94 -0.55 -24.01 6.99
CA GLY A 94 -1.92 -23.47 7.04
C GLY A 94 -2.40 -22.73 5.79
N CYS A 95 -1.50 -22.54 4.82
CA CYS A 95 -1.74 -21.83 3.57
C CYS A 95 -2.45 -20.47 3.78
N PRO A 96 -1.83 -19.51 4.49
CA PRO A 96 -2.45 -18.21 4.73
C PRO A 96 -2.51 -17.46 3.40
N GLY A 97 -3.72 -17.26 2.87
CA GLY A 97 -4.03 -16.48 1.67
C GLY A 97 -3.60 -17.08 0.32
N ASP A 98 -4.38 -16.79 -0.71
CA ASP A 98 -3.94 -16.85 -2.11
C ASP A 98 -3.22 -15.53 -2.49
N PRO A 99 -2.74 -15.35 -3.74
CA PRO A 99 -2.19 -14.08 -4.18
C PRO A 99 -3.28 -13.02 -4.39
N TYR A 100 -2.97 -11.75 -4.08
CA TYR A 100 -3.75 -10.59 -4.52
C TYR A 100 -2.87 -9.58 -5.28
N MET A 101 -3.50 -8.68 -6.01
CA MET A 101 -2.92 -7.43 -6.52
C MET A 101 -3.57 -6.26 -5.77
N VAL A 102 -2.85 -5.15 -5.64
CA VAL A 102 -3.40 -3.87 -5.18
C VAL A 102 -2.74 -2.75 -5.97
N LEU A 103 -3.52 -1.79 -6.45
CA LEU A 103 -3.00 -0.56 -7.02
C LEU A 103 -2.59 0.39 -5.90
N MET A 104 -1.33 0.82 -5.89
CA MET A 104 -0.89 1.80 -4.90
C MET A 104 -1.47 3.16 -5.26
N VAL A 105 -1.94 3.88 -4.25
CA VAL A 105 -2.48 5.24 -4.43
C VAL A 105 -1.30 6.20 -4.43
N PRO A 106 -1.17 7.09 -5.44
CA PRO A 106 -0.17 8.14 -5.41
C PRO A 106 -0.43 9.09 -4.25
N ASN A 107 0.64 9.60 -3.63
CA ASN A 107 0.55 10.44 -2.44
C ASN A 107 -0.33 11.69 -2.67
N GLU A 108 -0.36 12.20 -3.90
CA GLU A 108 -1.16 13.33 -4.36
C GLU A 108 -2.67 13.06 -4.35
N GLN A 109 -3.08 11.79 -4.25
CA GLN A 109 -4.47 11.34 -4.18
C GLN A 109 -4.92 10.94 -2.77
N PHE A 110 -4.04 11.04 -1.77
CA PHE A 110 -4.39 10.79 -0.37
C PHE A 110 -5.47 11.75 0.12
N GLN A 111 -6.25 11.27 1.09
CA GLN A 111 -7.34 12.01 1.72
C GLN A 111 -7.08 12.16 3.21
N SER A 112 -7.85 13.03 3.86
CA SER A 112 -7.79 13.25 5.31
C SER A 112 -8.96 12.59 6.05
N ASP A 113 -9.91 11.99 5.32
CA ASP A 113 -11.14 11.39 5.83
C ASP A 113 -11.47 10.16 4.99
N TYR A 114 -11.64 9.02 5.66
CA TYR A 114 -11.87 7.73 5.04
C TYR A 114 -13.02 7.00 5.73
N VAL A 115 -13.88 6.38 4.91
CA VAL A 115 -14.78 5.30 5.31
C VAL A 115 -14.37 4.05 4.54
N PHE A 116 -14.03 2.97 5.23
CA PHE A 116 -13.57 1.72 4.61
C PHE A 116 -14.24 0.48 5.23
N LEU A 117 -14.29 -0.61 4.48
CA LEU A 117 -14.99 -1.84 4.85
C LEU A 117 -14.01 -3.00 5.10
N VAL A 118 -14.05 -3.58 6.28
CA VAL A 118 -13.31 -4.83 6.57
C VAL A 118 -14.28 -6.00 6.43
N ASP A 119 -13.93 -6.98 5.59
CA ASP A 119 -14.75 -8.18 5.41
C ASP A 119 -14.73 -9.04 6.68
N SER A 120 -15.88 -9.62 7.02
CA SER A 120 -16.05 -10.51 8.17
C SER A 120 -15.78 -11.98 7.87
N SER A 121 -15.58 -12.36 6.60
CA SER A 121 -15.35 -13.76 6.19
C SER A 121 -13.89 -14.20 6.23
N TYR A 122 -12.96 -13.31 6.55
CA TYR A 122 -11.53 -13.62 6.64
C TYR A 122 -11.10 -13.82 8.09
N ASP A 123 -10.00 -14.54 8.30
CA ASP A 123 -9.53 -14.87 9.66
C ASP A 123 -8.64 -13.77 10.24
N ASN A 124 -7.91 -13.08 9.37
CA ASN A 124 -7.03 -11.98 9.74
C ASN A 124 -7.22 -10.83 8.74
N ASP A 125 -7.47 -9.64 9.26
CA ASP A 125 -7.71 -8.44 8.46
C ASP A 125 -6.90 -7.28 9.02
N PHE A 126 -6.43 -6.42 8.12
CA PHE A 126 -5.49 -5.37 8.41
C PHE A 126 -5.89 -4.08 7.68
N ALA A 127 -5.68 -2.94 8.35
CA ALA A 127 -5.63 -1.64 7.69
C ALA A 127 -4.20 -1.12 7.79
N LYS A 128 -3.48 -1.12 6.67
CA LYS A 128 -2.13 -0.55 6.59
C LYS A 128 -2.22 0.94 6.27
N LEU A 129 -1.71 1.75 7.18
CA LEU A 129 -1.71 3.20 7.11
C LEU A 129 -0.34 3.71 6.70
N VAL A 130 -0.30 4.78 5.89
CA VAL A 130 0.93 5.53 5.59
C VAL A 130 0.68 7.01 5.81
N ARG A 131 1.60 7.71 6.49
CA ARG A 131 1.46 9.13 6.85
C ARG A 131 2.75 9.92 6.66
N PRO A 132 2.68 11.25 6.47
CA PRO A 132 3.82 12.12 6.75
C PRO A 132 4.25 11.93 8.21
N ALA A 133 5.56 11.84 8.46
CA ALA A 133 6.10 11.54 9.77
C ALA A 133 5.58 12.50 10.85
N GLY A 134 5.03 11.95 11.93
CA GLY A 134 4.46 12.71 13.05
C GLY A 134 3.05 13.27 12.83
N ALA A 135 2.39 13.04 11.69
CA ALA A 135 1.00 13.46 11.48
C ALA A 135 0.03 12.60 12.31
N ALA A 136 -0.84 13.20 13.12
CA ALA A 136 -1.80 12.42 13.90
C ALA A 136 -2.89 11.81 13.00
N ILE A 137 -3.10 10.49 13.14
CA ILE A 137 -4.19 9.76 12.49
C ILE A 137 -5.07 9.15 13.58
N ASP A 138 -6.36 9.46 13.55
CA ASP A 138 -7.39 8.86 14.39
C ASP A 138 -8.11 7.77 13.60
N VAL A 139 -8.14 6.56 14.15
CA VAL A 139 -8.99 5.47 13.63
C VAL A 139 -10.10 5.27 14.65
N ALA A 140 -11.36 5.42 14.24
CA ALA A 140 -12.50 5.56 15.16
C ALA A 140 -12.63 4.42 16.20
N CYS A 141 -12.14 3.22 15.87
CA CYS A 141 -12.15 2.06 16.75
C CYS A 141 -11.00 2.00 17.78
N MET A 142 -10.00 2.87 17.68
CA MET A 142 -8.87 2.94 18.62
C MET A 142 -8.55 4.36 19.11
N GLY A 143 -9.09 5.39 18.47
CA GLY A 143 -8.67 6.78 18.63
C GLY A 143 -7.39 7.07 17.86
N VAL A 144 -6.62 8.06 18.31
CA VAL A 144 -5.30 8.39 17.75
C VAL A 144 -4.37 7.18 17.81
N VAL A 145 -3.85 6.77 16.65
CA VAL A 145 -2.88 5.67 16.53
C VAL A 145 -1.63 6.00 17.36
N PRO A 146 -1.25 5.18 18.35
CA PRO A 146 -0.10 5.45 19.20
C PRO A 146 1.22 5.60 18.41
N GLU A 147 2.07 6.55 18.85
CA GLU A 147 3.33 6.87 18.16
C GLU A 147 4.31 5.68 18.06
N ASP A 148 4.25 4.72 18.97
CA ASP A 148 5.07 3.51 18.96
C ASP A 148 4.62 2.44 17.94
N ARG A 149 3.49 2.66 17.25
CA ARG A 149 3.02 1.81 16.14
C ARG A 149 3.65 2.18 14.80
N TRP A 150 4.20 3.39 14.69
CA TRP A 150 4.72 3.91 13.44
C TRP A 150 6.16 3.48 13.20
N THR A 151 6.44 3.06 11.97
CA THR A 151 7.76 2.68 11.50
C THR A 151 8.18 3.61 10.37
N ALA A 152 9.33 4.27 10.54
CA ALA A 152 9.91 5.12 9.50
C ALA A 152 10.35 4.31 8.28
N ILE A 153 10.22 4.89 7.10
CA ILE A 153 10.64 4.29 5.82
C ILE A 153 11.96 4.91 5.39
N GLY A 154 13.07 4.17 5.53
CA GLY A 154 14.39 4.64 5.12
C GLY A 154 14.75 5.98 5.76
N ASN A 155 15.18 6.94 4.93
CA ASN A 155 15.41 8.33 5.34
C ASN A 155 14.29 9.27 4.87
N SER A 156 13.16 8.72 4.42
CA SER A 156 12.06 9.49 3.88
C SER A 156 11.30 10.22 4.99
N THR A 157 10.40 11.12 4.58
CA THR A 157 9.46 11.80 5.50
C THR A 157 8.18 10.99 5.72
N TRP A 158 8.16 9.70 5.39
CA TRP A 158 6.99 8.84 5.49
C TRP A 158 7.16 7.75 6.55
N GLU A 159 6.06 7.46 7.22
CA GLU A 159 5.94 6.37 8.17
C GLU A 159 4.77 5.47 7.80
N TRP A 160 4.81 4.22 8.26
CA TRP A 160 3.68 3.30 8.15
C TRP A 160 3.32 2.65 9.48
N ALA A 161 2.06 2.24 9.62
CA ALA A 161 1.56 1.42 10.70
C ALA A 161 0.59 0.37 10.15
N THR A 162 0.43 -0.75 10.84
CA THR A 162 -0.59 -1.75 10.51
C THR A 162 -1.56 -1.81 11.68
N ILE A 163 -2.85 -1.63 11.41
CA ILE A 163 -3.91 -1.83 12.39
C ILE A 163 -4.50 -3.22 12.21
N ASP A 164 -4.53 -4.01 13.27
CA ASP A 164 -5.15 -5.34 13.25
C ASP A 164 -6.67 -5.18 13.39
N MET A 165 -7.40 -5.41 12.30
CA MET A 165 -8.86 -5.23 12.25
C MET A 165 -9.61 -6.51 12.63
N ASN A 166 -8.99 -7.67 12.41
CA ASN A 166 -9.49 -8.99 12.79
C ASN A 166 -8.28 -9.90 13.06
N PRO A 167 -8.18 -10.58 14.22
CA PRO A 167 -9.15 -10.69 15.33
C PRO A 167 -9.42 -9.38 16.10
N GLY A 168 -8.73 -8.29 15.74
CA GLY A 168 -8.96 -6.95 16.24
C GLY A 168 -7.96 -6.52 17.31
N GLU A 169 -7.48 -5.29 17.21
CA GLU A 169 -6.86 -4.56 18.31
C GLU A 169 -7.77 -3.42 18.80
N ALA A 170 -7.61 -3.02 20.07
CA ALA A 170 -8.52 -2.07 20.73
C ALA A 170 -10.01 -2.46 20.55
N MET A 171 -10.83 -1.61 19.91
CA MET A 171 -12.23 -1.90 19.59
C MET A 171 -12.45 -2.18 18.08
N CYS A 172 -11.36 -2.36 17.32
CA CYS A 172 -11.40 -2.59 15.88
C CYS A 172 -11.94 -3.98 15.56
N LYS A 173 -12.76 -4.05 14.51
CA LYS A 173 -13.48 -5.26 14.11
C LYS A 173 -13.88 -5.19 12.63
N PRO A 174 -14.25 -6.33 12.03
CA PRO A 174 -14.89 -6.35 10.73
C PRO A 174 -16.14 -5.48 10.63
N GLY A 175 -16.43 -4.99 9.43
CA GLY A 175 -17.51 -4.05 9.13
C GLY A 175 -17.00 -2.67 8.70
N THR A 176 -17.87 -1.68 8.82
CA THR A 176 -17.55 -0.29 8.45
C THR A 176 -16.66 0.35 9.51
N ASN A 177 -15.58 0.97 9.05
CA ASN A 177 -14.61 1.67 9.86
C ASN A 177 -14.34 3.06 9.27
N GLU A 178 -13.90 3.98 10.13
CA GLU A 178 -13.60 5.36 9.78
C GLU A 178 -12.21 5.71 10.26
N ALA A 179 -11.49 6.52 9.49
CA ALA A 179 -10.20 7.08 9.89
C ALA A 179 -10.07 8.52 9.38
N THR A 180 -9.51 9.38 10.22
CA THR A 180 -9.31 10.81 9.93
C THR A 180 -7.89 11.23 10.30
N GLY A 181 -7.36 12.24 9.62
CA GLY A 181 -6.05 12.82 9.90
C GLY A 181 -6.03 14.31 9.64
N ASP A 182 -5.15 15.03 10.33
CA ASP A 182 -4.96 16.47 10.11
C ASP A 182 -4.21 16.77 8.79
N GLU A 183 -3.46 15.78 8.29
CA GLU A 183 -2.75 15.78 7.01
C GLU A 183 -3.27 14.62 6.15
N PRO A 184 -3.19 14.70 4.80
CA PRO A 184 -3.52 13.58 3.93
C PRO A 184 -2.66 12.34 4.22
N PHE A 185 -3.28 11.17 4.26
CA PHE A 185 -2.65 9.89 4.53
C PHE A 185 -3.23 8.80 3.65
N GLY A 186 -2.55 7.66 3.53
CA GLY A 186 -3.00 6.53 2.70
C GLY A 186 -3.47 5.34 3.53
N ILE A 187 -4.42 4.58 3.00
CA ILE A 187 -4.89 3.32 3.60
C ILE A 187 -4.90 2.22 2.53
N VAL A 188 -4.33 1.06 2.86
CA VAL A 188 -4.58 -0.20 2.15
C VAL A 188 -5.25 -1.16 3.12
N VAL A 189 -6.43 -1.65 2.77
CA VAL A 189 -7.12 -2.67 3.55
C VAL A 189 -6.81 -4.02 2.93
N SER A 190 -6.42 -4.99 3.74
CA SER A 190 -6.17 -6.36 3.28
C SER A 190 -6.66 -7.40 4.27
N GLY A 191 -6.89 -8.60 3.79
CA GLY A 191 -7.26 -9.72 4.65
C GLY A 191 -6.90 -11.06 4.07
N GLN A 192 -6.89 -12.06 4.95
CA GLN A 192 -6.48 -13.42 4.63
C GLN A 192 -7.17 -14.48 5.49
N SER A 193 -7.47 -15.59 4.84
CA SER A 193 -7.93 -16.86 5.41
C SER A 193 -7.20 -17.99 4.69
N SER A 194 -7.49 -19.24 5.03
CA SER A 194 -6.87 -20.39 4.37
C SER A 194 -7.18 -20.38 2.87
N ALA A 195 -6.14 -20.26 2.05
CA ALA A 195 -6.19 -20.20 0.60
C ALA A 195 -7.08 -19.09 0.00
N ALA A 196 -7.35 -18.01 0.74
CA ALA A 196 -8.11 -16.87 0.26
C ALA A 196 -7.57 -15.55 0.83
N SER A 197 -7.48 -14.51 0.00
CA SER A 197 -7.06 -13.18 0.40
C SER A 197 -7.77 -12.08 -0.38
N TYR A 198 -7.64 -10.84 0.09
CA TYR A 198 -8.04 -9.65 -0.64
C TYR A 198 -7.14 -8.47 -0.25
N ALA A 199 -7.08 -7.46 -1.10
CA ALA A 199 -6.62 -6.14 -0.74
C ALA A 199 -7.27 -5.09 -1.63
N TYR A 200 -7.40 -3.86 -1.13
CA TYR A 200 -7.85 -2.72 -1.91
C TYR A 200 -7.41 -1.40 -1.23
N PRO A 201 -7.33 -0.28 -1.98
CA PRO A 201 -7.09 1.02 -1.37
C PRO A 201 -8.30 1.51 -0.58
N GLY A 202 -8.12 1.97 0.65
CA GLY A 202 -9.20 2.50 1.49
C GLY A 202 -9.91 3.73 0.88
N GLY A 203 -9.28 4.40 -0.08
CA GLY A 203 -9.87 5.46 -0.89
C GLY A 203 -8.81 6.30 -1.60
N LEU A 204 -9.24 7.06 -2.60
CA LEU A 204 -8.42 8.02 -3.34
C LEU A 204 -9.29 9.13 -3.92
N ALA A 205 -8.72 10.32 -4.10
CA ALA A 205 -9.50 11.50 -4.48
C ALA A 205 -9.93 11.54 -5.97
N LEU A 206 -9.29 10.74 -6.84
CA LEU A 206 -9.48 10.74 -8.31
C LEU A 206 -9.40 12.15 -8.94
N LYS A 207 -8.58 13.04 -8.36
CA LYS A 207 -8.34 14.37 -8.91
C LYS A 207 -7.46 14.25 -10.16
N PRO A 208 -7.64 15.09 -11.20
CA PRO A 208 -6.68 15.16 -12.29
C PRO A 208 -5.36 15.71 -11.74
N ILE A 209 -4.34 14.85 -11.65
CA ILE A 209 -2.99 15.22 -11.21
C ILE A 209 -1.98 15.14 -12.36
N ASN A 210 -2.38 14.50 -13.47
CA ASN A 210 -1.63 14.41 -14.72
C ASN A 210 -2.50 14.86 -15.92
N PRO A 211 -2.78 16.17 -16.07
CA PRO A 211 -3.54 16.66 -17.21
C PRO A 211 -2.74 16.47 -18.50
N GLN A 212 -3.35 15.79 -19.48
CA GLN A 212 -2.81 15.55 -20.82
C GLN A 212 -2.84 16.81 -21.70
#